data_AF-A0A7G2RQA5-F1
#
_entry.id   AF-A0A7G2RQA5-F1
#
_cell.length_a   1.000
_cell.length_b   1.000
_cell.length_c   1.000
_cell.angle_alpha   90.00
_cell.angle_beta   90.00
_cell.angle_gamma   90.00
#
_symmetry.space_group_name_H-M   'P 1'
#
loop_
_entity.id
_entity.type
_entity.pdbx_description
1 polymer ?
#
loop_
_entity_poly.entity_id
_entity_poly.type
_entity_poly.pdbx_seq_one_letter_code
_entity_poly.pdbx_strand_id
1 'polypeptide(L)' 'MAIRKHALTKEGAIIAITRSQIGKIDGNKVPSGIRQTFIDLYMQQSDEKIKSAYLAEFEIKLEIVELK' A
#
# COMPACT_ATOMS: atom_id res chain seq x y z
N MET A 1 -4.43 7.63 -22.75
CA MET A 1 -3.66 7.17 -21.57
C MET A 1 -4.41 6.03 -20.92
N ALA A 2 -3.83 4.82 -20.89
CA ALA A 2 -4.46 3.70 -20.21
C ALA A 2 -4.34 3.92 -18.69
N ILE A 3 -5.48 4.04 -18.00
CA ILE A 3 -5.51 4.11 -16.53
C ILE A 3 -5.16 2.71 -16.02
N ARG A 4 -3.95 2.55 -15.46
CA ARG A 4 -3.55 1.30 -14.80
C ARG A 4 -4.36 1.16 -13.50
N LYS A 5 -4.97 0.00 -13.31
CA LYS A 5 -5.70 -0.37 -12.08
C LYS A 5 -5.03 -1.59 -11.46
N HIS A 6 -4.79 -1.55 -10.17
CA HIS A 6 -4.31 -2.71 -9.40
C HIS A 6 -5.40 -3.18 -8.45
N ALA A 7 -5.58 -4.49 -8.38
CA ALA A 7 -6.46 -5.14 -7.42
C ALA A 7 -5.60 -5.82 -6.36
N LEU A 8 -5.72 -5.37 -5.10
CA LEU A 8 -4.96 -5.91 -3.96
C LEU A 8 -5.88 -6.03 -2.75
N THR A 9 -5.55 -6.91 -1.82
CA THR A 9 -6.18 -6.88 -0.50
C THR A 9 -5.78 -5.61 0.24
N LYS A 10 -6.58 -5.22 1.25
CA LYS A 10 -6.28 -4.05 2.09
C LYS A 10 -4.88 -4.14 2.69
N GLU A 11 -4.52 -5.31 3.22
CA GLU A 11 -3.19 -5.59 3.76
C GLU A 11 -2.09 -5.51 2.69
N GLY A 12 -2.33 -6.08 1.50
CA GLY A 12 -1.37 -6.04 0.40
C GLY A 12 -1.08 -4.61 -0.08
N ALA A 13 -2.11 -3.75 -0.10
CA ALA A 13 -1.96 -2.33 -0.41
C ALA A 13 -1.14 -1.59 0.66
N ILE A 14 -1.41 -1.84 1.94
CA ILE A 14 -0.64 -1.26 3.06
C ILE A 14 0.83 -1.67 2.95
N ILE A 15 1.10 -2.95 2.76
CA ILE A 15 2.45 -3.50 2.62
C ILE A 15 3.20 -2.82 1.46
N ALA A 16 2.56 -2.65 0.31
CA ALA A 16 3.16 -2.00 -0.85
C ALA A 16 3.53 -0.53 -0.54
N ILE A 17 2.62 0.24 0.03
CA ILE A 17 2.84 1.65 0.39
C ILE A 17 4.01 1.76 1.37
N THR A 18 3.99 0.98 2.44
CA THR A 18 5.02 1.03 3.47
C THR A 18 6.40 0.62 2.94
N ARG A 19 6.47 -0.39 2.06
CA ARG A 19 7.75 -0.78 1.40
C ARG A 19 8.30 0.35 0.55
N SER A 20 7.46 1.02 -0.23
CA SER A 20 7.88 2.15 -1.07
C SER A 20 8.42 3.30 -0.22
N GLN A 21 7.72 3.66 0.84
CA GLN A 21 8.14 4.74 1.73
C GLN A 21 9.45 4.43 2.46
N ILE A 22 9.63 3.22 2.97
CA ILE A 22 10.89 2.86 3.63
C ILE A 22 12.05 2.81 2.62
N GLY A 23 11.81 2.30 1.41
CA GLY A 23 12.81 2.30 0.34
C GLY A 23 13.31 3.70 -0.04
N LYS A 24 12.43 4.71 0.02
CA LYS A 24 12.77 6.14 -0.17
C LYS A 24 13.64 6.70 0.98
N ILE A 25 13.45 6.22 2.20
CA ILE A 25 14.16 6.70 3.39
C ILE A 25 15.57 6.07 3.49
N ASP A 26 15.69 4.76 3.25
CA ASP A 26 16.95 4.02 3.44
C ASP A 26 17.80 3.91 2.16
N GLY A 27 17.62 4.83 1.20
CA GLY A 27 18.44 4.89 -0.01
C GLY A 27 18.44 3.59 -0.83
N ASN A 28 17.24 3.07 -1.16
CA ASN A 28 16.98 1.82 -1.91
C ASN A 28 17.10 0.49 -1.16
N LYS A 29 17.37 0.46 0.15
CA LYS A 29 17.23 -0.79 0.93
C LYS A 29 15.79 -0.99 1.35
N VAL A 30 15.05 -1.78 0.57
CA VAL A 30 13.71 -2.24 0.96
C VAL A 30 13.87 -3.32 2.04
N PRO A 31 13.44 -3.11 3.29
CA PRO A 31 13.55 -4.14 4.32
C PRO A 31 12.70 -5.36 3.95
N SER A 32 13.20 -6.55 4.26
CA SER A 32 12.57 -7.83 3.94
C SER A 32 11.25 -8.08 4.69
N GLY A 33 10.95 -7.29 5.73
CA GLY A 33 9.74 -7.42 6.53
C GLY A 33 9.16 -6.08 6.97
N ILE A 34 7.84 -5.96 6.89
CA ILE A 34 7.08 -4.92 7.60
C ILE A 34 6.56 -5.54 8.89
N ARG A 35 6.69 -4.82 10.01
CA ARG A 35 6.17 -5.29 11.30
C ARG A 35 4.64 -5.37 11.24
N GLN A 36 4.08 -6.47 11.73
CA GLN A 36 2.62 -6.68 11.81
C GLN A 36 1.90 -5.48 12.46
N THR A 37 2.48 -4.92 13.52
CA THR A 37 1.96 -3.73 14.22
C THR A 37 1.75 -2.52 13.34
N PHE A 38 2.54 -2.33 12.27
CA PHE A 38 2.29 -1.27 11.30
C PHE A 38 1.08 -1.59 10.42
N ILE A 39 0.95 -2.84 9.97
CA ILE A 39 -0.21 -3.27 9.18
C ILE A 39 -1.50 -3.09 9.98
N ASP A 40 -1.49 -3.47 11.27
CA ASP A 40 -2.63 -3.33 12.17
C ASP A 40 -3.04 -1.85 12.35
N LEU A 41 -2.06 -0.95 12.46
CA LEU A 41 -2.27 0.50 12.58
C LEU A 41 -2.95 1.09 11.33
N TYR A 42 -2.51 0.66 10.14
CA TYR A 42 -3.10 1.12 8.89
C TYR A 42 -4.40 0.39 8.54
N MET A 43 -4.65 -0.82 9.06
CA MET A 43 -5.93 -1.50 8.94
C MET A 43 -7.08 -0.72 9.58
N GLN A 44 -6.79 0.05 10.64
CA GLN A 44 -7.75 0.96 11.27
C GLN A 44 -8.16 2.15 10.38
N GLN A 45 -7.40 2.43 9.31
CA GLN A 45 -7.74 3.50 8.36
C GLN A 45 -8.82 3.04 7.39
N SER A 46 -9.62 3.99 6.91
CA SER A 46 -10.63 3.73 5.89
C SER A 46 -9.99 3.34 4.56
N ASP A 47 -10.71 2.52 3.81
CA ASP A 47 -10.30 2.05 2.48
C ASP A 47 -10.05 3.21 1.51
N GLU A 48 -10.80 4.30 1.64
CA GLU A 48 -10.63 5.52 0.85
C GLU A 48 -9.27 6.17 1.08
N LYS A 49 -8.81 6.23 2.34
CA LYS A 49 -7.48 6.76 2.65
C LYS A 49 -6.38 5.89 2.07
N ILE A 50 -6.52 4.57 2.14
CA ILE A 50 -5.54 3.63 1.57
C ILE A 50 -5.51 3.76 0.05
N LYS A 51 -6.66 3.82 -0.61
CA LYS A 51 -6.74 4.04 -2.07
C LYS A 51 -6.12 5.37 -2.48
N SER A 52 -6.36 6.43 -1.72
CA SER A 52 -5.79 7.76 -1.99
C SER A 52 -4.28 7.77 -1.79
N ALA A 53 -3.78 7.14 -0.72
CA ALA A 53 -2.35 7.01 -0.46
C ALA A 53 -1.65 6.17 -1.54
N TYR A 54 -2.27 5.06 -1.98
CA TYR A 54 -1.73 4.21 -3.04
C TYR A 54 -1.67 4.97 -4.38
N LEU A 55 -2.71 5.73 -4.70
CA LEU A 55 -2.74 6.56 -5.90
C LEU A 55 -1.66 7.64 -5.87
N ALA A 56 -1.44 8.31 -4.73
CA ALA A 56 -0.40 9.31 -4.58
C ALA A 56 1.01 8.71 -4.68
N GLU A 57 1.21 7.50 -4.17
CA GLU A 57 2.52 6.85 -4.11
C GLU A 57 2.92 6.19 -5.44
N PHE A 58 1.96 5.61 -6.17
CA PHE A 58 2.22 4.80 -7.37
C PHE A 58 1.57 5.35 -8.64
N GLU A 59 0.78 6.43 -8.57
CA GLU A 59 -0.02 6.98 -9.69
C GLU A 59 -0.96 5.96 -10.34
N ILE A 60 -1.34 4.93 -9.59
CA ILE A 60 -2.17 3.80 -10.03
C ILE A 60 -3.44 3.74 -9.17
N LYS A 61 -4.59 3.49 -9.81
CA LYS A 61 -5.85 3.31 -9.06
C LYS A 61 -5.85 1.96 -8.36
N LEU A 62 -6.14 1.98 -7.06
CA LEU A 62 -6.28 0.79 -6.23
C LEU A 62 -7.74 0.35 -6.12
N GLU A 63 -7.99 -0.92 -6.39
CA GLU A 63 -9.24 -1.61 -6.08
C GLU A 63 -8.97 -2.60 -4.94
N ILE A 64 -9.66 -2.43 -3.82
CA ILE A 64 -9.49 -3.31 -2.66
C ILE A 64 -10.41 -4.50 -2.84
N VAL A 65 -9.84 -5.71 -2.84
CA VAL A 65 -10.56 -6.98 -2.98
C VAL A 65 -10.47 -7.74 -1.67
N GLU A 66 -11.62 -8.23 -1.18
CA GLU A 66 -11.67 -9.19 -0.07
C GLU A 66 -11.68 -10.60 -0.66
N LEU A 67 -10.68 -11.42 -0.31
CA LEU A 67 -10.68 -12.84 -0.62
C LEU A 67 -11.69 -13.53 0.30
N LYS A 68 -12.79 -14.02 -0.27
CA LYS A 68 -13.77 -14.88 0.40
C LYS A 68 -13.25 -16.30 0.56
#